data_AF-A0A7C3L4S5-F1
#
_entry.id   AF-A0A7C3L4S5-F1
#
_cell.length_a   1.000
_cell.length_b   1.000
_cell.length_c   1.000
_cell.angle_alpha   90.00
_cell.angle_beta   90.00
_cell.angle_gamma   90.00
#
_symmetry.space_group_name_H-M   'P 1'
#
loop_
_entity.id
_entity.type
_entity.pdbx_description
1 polymer ?
#
loop_
_entity_poly.entity_id
_entity_poly.type
_entity_poly.pdbx_seq_one_letter_code
_entity_poly.pdbx_strand_id
1 'polypeptide(L)'
;MIQPKIKYKVKCSDREVGDVSRVIVDPIAKTVSHIVLRAEGKEWVIPYDHRILIEGETVILNFPSSNLNQFPVLRREDFVEVKDVEIAGLEQRLEVEPGETLVPIPELEKDPSRRAFFIKFSNAIGVVLALPLVYPILRYLTQPMYRPFDNSWIKIAKASQFDQEDLPRQVKFKKQIVEGYLEREFDKSHWVVKASESLREQIYQGKPIEFEDHDGKVFWANEPDTEFVVFSGKCPHLGCAYRWKENHKKFGRVFWCPCHLSIYDPGGKVLDGPAPRRLDVMPTRLTPVGDIEIIDAEFKAGKTHMIRIV
;
A
#
# COMPACT_ATOMS: atom_id res chain seq x y z
N MET A 1 2.68 48.51 25.67
CA MET A 1 1.34 48.81 25.13
C MET A 1 0.47 49.22 26.30
N ILE A 2 -0.27 50.32 26.16
CA ILE A 2 -1.25 50.76 27.17
C ILE A 2 -2.41 49.75 27.12
N GLN A 3 -2.90 49.30 28.27
CA GLN A 3 -4.03 48.36 28.36
C GLN A 3 -5.34 49.16 28.48
N PRO A 4 -6.41 48.76 27.77
CA PRO A 4 -7.71 49.40 27.95
C PRO A 4 -8.22 49.06 29.35
N LYS A 5 -8.51 50.10 30.15
CA LYS A 5 -9.14 49.90 31.46
C LYS A 5 -10.65 49.96 31.33
N ILE A 6 -11.30 49.40 32.34
CA ILE A 6 -12.75 49.32 32.42
C ILE A 6 -13.31 50.73 32.67
N LYS A 7 -14.53 50.99 32.18
CA LYS A 7 -15.19 52.32 32.16
C LYS A 7 -14.54 53.35 31.24
N TYR A 8 -13.50 53.00 30.48
CA TYR A 8 -13.01 53.87 29.43
C TYR A 8 -14.11 54.11 28.41
N LYS A 9 -14.27 55.36 28.00
CA LYS A 9 -15.26 55.75 27.00
C LYS A 9 -14.86 55.16 25.66
N VAL A 10 -15.82 54.65 24.91
CA VAL A 10 -15.60 54.05 23.59
C VAL A 10 -16.20 54.95 22.53
N LYS A 11 -15.34 55.42 21.62
CA LYS A 11 -15.68 56.31 20.53
C LYS A 11 -15.41 55.63 19.20
N CYS A 12 -16.44 55.53 18.36
CA CYS A 12 -16.28 55.17 16.96
C CYS A 12 -15.90 56.41 16.14
N SER A 13 -15.45 56.20 14.89
CA SER A 13 -15.04 57.29 13.99
C SER A 13 -16.12 58.37 13.75
N ASP A 14 -17.40 58.01 13.93
CA ASP A 14 -18.59 58.84 13.71
C ASP A 14 -19.20 59.41 14.99
N ARG A 15 -19.20 58.67 16.11
CA ARG A 15 -19.81 59.10 17.39
C ARG A 15 -19.24 58.37 18.61
N GLU A 16 -19.42 58.97 19.79
CA GLU A 16 -19.26 58.26 21.07
C GLU A 16 -20.40 57.24 21.20
N VAL A 17 -20.08 55.99 21.56
CA VAL A 17 -21.05 54.88 21.52
C VAL A 17 -21.35 54.33 22.91
N GLY A 18 -20.36 54.21 23.79
CA GLY A 18 -20.56 53.59 25.10
C GLY A 18 -19.28 53.49 25.91
N ASP A 19 -19.16 52.44 26.73
CA ASP A 19 -18.02 52.21 27.61
C ASP A 19 -17.51 50.76 27.53
N VAL A 20 -16.24 50.56 27.90
CA VAL A 20 -15.66 49.22 28.06
C VAL A 20 -16.20 48.62 29.36
N SER A 21 -17.02 47.57 29.23
CA SER A 21 -17.60 46.91 30.40
C SER A 21 -16.73 45.78 30.95
N ARG A 22 -16.01 45.06 30.09
CA ARG A 22 -15.18 43.90 30.44
C ARG A 22 -14.03 43.75 29.45
N VAL A 23 -13.04 42.95 29.82
CA VAL A 23 -11.90 42.61 28.96
C VAL A 23 -11.76 41.09 28.88
N ILE A 24 -11.49 40.56 27.68
CA ILE A 24 -11.27 39.14 27.45
C ILE A 24 -9.78 38.91 27.23
N VAL A 25 -9.25 37.92 27.93
CA VAL A 25 -7.82 37.62 27.94
C VAL A 25 -7.57 36.27 27.28
N ASP A 26 -6.51 36.20 26.49
CA ASP A 26 -5.99 34.93 26.00
C ASP A 26 -5.14 34.28 27.11
N PRO A 27 -5.53 33.11 27.65
CA PRO A 27 -4.82 32.46 28.75
C PRO A 27 -3.42 31.97 28.35
N ILE A 28 -3.16 31.73 27.06
CA ILE A 28 -1.88 31.25 26.54
C ILE A 28 -0.95 32.44 26.28
N ALA A 29 -1.42 33.45 25.54
CA ALA A 29 -0.62 34.63 25.22
C ALA A 29 -0.42 35.57 26.42
N LYS A 30 -1.30 35.49 27.44
CA LYS A 30 -1.34 36.35 28.63
C LYS A 30 -1.46 37.83 28.24
N THR A 31 -2.29 38.10 27.24
CA THR A 31 -2.59 39.44 26.72
C THR A 31 -4.08 39.61 26.53
N VAL A 32 -4.55 40.86 26.56
CA VAL A 32 -5.91 41.20 26.16
C VAL A 32 -6.10 40.79 24.69
N SER A 33 -7.09 39.92 24.44
CA SER A 33 -7.44 39.49 23.09
C SER A 33 -8.64 40.26 22.55
N HIS A 34 -9.60 40.59 23.41
CA HIS A 34 -10.82 41.32 23.03
C HIS A 34 -11.24 42.29 24.14
N ILE A 35 -11.94 43.35 23.76
CA ILE A 35 -12.66 44.25 24.66
C ILE A 35 -14.17 43.99 24.54
N VAL A 36 -14.90 44.17 25.63
CA VAL A 36 -16.36 44.10 25.63
C VAL A 36 -16.91 45.52 25.70
N LEU A 37 -17.54 45.96 24.60
CA LEU A 37 -18.22 47.26 24.52
C LEU A 37 -19.66 47.11 24.97
N ARG A 38 -20.06 47.92 25.96
CA ARG A 38 -21.45 48.07 26.35
C ARG A 38 -22.04 49.32 25.72
N ALA A 39 -23.07 49.15 24.88
CA ALA A 39 -23.89 50.25 24.38
C ALA A 39 -25.31 49.76 24.06
N GLU A 40 -26.30 50.65 24.11
CA GLU A 40 -27.68 50.34 23.70
C GLU A 40 -28.26 49.04 24.32
N GLY A 41 -27.84 48.69 25.55
CA GLY A 41 -28.28 47.49 26.28
C GLY A 41 -27.66 46.16 25.81
N LYS A 42 -26.68 46.18 24.91
CA LYS A 42 -25.95 45.00 24.43
C LYS A 42 -24.46 45.09 24.77
N GLU A 43 -23.83 43.93 24.88
CA GLU A 43 -22.38 43.81 25.08
C GLU A 43 -21.76 43.13 23.85
N TRP A 44 -20.99 43.88 23.05
CA TRP A 44 -20.30 43.35 21.87
C TRP A 44 -18.86 42.98 22.21
N VAL A 45 -18.41 41.85 21.67
CA VAL A 45 -17.02 41.40 21.79
C VAL A 45 -16.23 41.88 20.58
N ILE A 46 -15.31 42.81 20.80
CA ILE A 46 -14.51 43.45 19.75
C ILE A 46 -13.04 43.01 19.91
N PRO A 47 -12.38 42.48 18.86
CA PRO A 47 -10.98 42.09 18.93
C PRO A 47 -10.07 43.28 19.25
N TYR A 48 -9.15 43.09 20.18
CA TYR A 48 -8.14 44.08 20.55
C TYR A 48 -6.99 44.04 19.53
N ASP A 49 -7.23 44.64 18.37
CA ASP A 49 -6.30 44.68 17.25
C ASP A 49 -5.84 46.11 16.90
N HIS A 50 -5.11 46.24 15.79
CA HIS A 50 -4.55 47.49 15.28
C HIS A 50 -5.59 48.59 14.96
N ARG A 51 -6.89 48.27 14.99
CA ARG A 51 -7.98 49.23 14.72
C ARG A 51 -8.44 49.94 16.00
N ILE A 52 -7.84 49.59 17.14
CA ILE A 52 -8.13 50.20 18.44
C ILE A 52 -6.96 51.08 18.86
N LEU A 53 -7.24 52.35 19.13
CA LEU A 53 -6.30 53.32 19.69
C LEU A 53 -6.76 53.73 21.08
N ILE A 54 -5.82 53.94 22.00
CA ILE A 54 -6.13 54.42 23.35
C ILE A 54 -5.53 55.81 23.49
N GLU A 55 -6.39 56.83 23.63
CA GLU A 55 -6.02 58.21 23.88
C GLU A 55 -6.57 58.64 25.25
N GLY A 56 -5.68 58.73 26.24
CA GLY A 56 -6.08 59.00 27.62
C GLY A 56 -7.03 57.91 28.17
N GLU A 57 -8.22 58.32 28.58
CA GLU A 57 -9.29 57.44 29.10
C GLU A 57 -10.35 57.08 28.03
N THR A 58 -10.03 57.28 26.75
CA THR A 58 -10.92 56.98 25.62
C THR A 58 -10.32 55.92 24.70
N VAL A 59 -11.10 54.89 24.41
CA VAL A 59 -10.81 53.87 23.40
C VAL A 59 -11.46 54.30 22.08
N ILE A 60 -10.62 54.53 21.07
CA ILE A 60 -11.04 54.94 19.73
C ILE A 60 -11.07 53.71 18.82
N LEU A 61 -12.26 53.41 18.30
CA LEU A 61 -12.49 52.37 17.31
C LEU A 61 -12.46 52.99 15.92
N ASN A 62 -11.48 52.59 15.11
CA ASN A 62 -11.27 53.14 13.76
C ASN A 62 -12.24 52.53 12.72
N PHE A 63 -13.53 52.59 13.00
CA PHE A 63 -14.63 52.21 12.11
C PHE A 63 -15.92 52.94 12.53
N PRO A 64 -16.95 53.05 11.66
CA PRO A 64 -18.21 53.71 12.01
C PRO A 64 -19.08 52.83 12.92
N SER A 65 -19.91 53.43 13.76
CA SER A 65 -20.77 52.74 14.73
C SER A 65 -21.76 51.75 14.08
N SER A 66 -22.10 51.94 12.80
CA SER A 66 -22.90 50.98 12.00
C SER A 66 -22.30 49.58 11.92
N ASN A 67 -20.98 49.47 12.04
CA ASN A 67 -20.27 48.19 11.92
C ASN A 67 -20.31 47.35 13.19
N LEU A 68 -20.83 47.88 14.31
CA LEU A 68 -20.92 47.15 15.57
C LEU A 68 -21.76 45.87 15.46
N ASN A 69 -22.76 45.86 14.58
CA ASN A 69 -23.60 44.68 14.34
C ASN A 69 -22.85 43.51 13.68
N GLN A 70 -21.64 43.71 13.17
CA GLN A 70 -20.81 42.64 12.61
C GLN A 70 -20.10 41.83 13.70
N PHE A 71 -19.97 42.39 14.90
CA PHE A 71 -19.30 41.74 16.02
C PHE A 71 -20.29 40.89 16.83
N PRO A 72 -19.83 39.74 17.37
CA PRO A 72 -20.68 38.87 18.16
C PRO A 72 -21.06 39.55 19.49
N VAL A 73 -22.29 39.26 19.94
CA VAL A 73 -22.75 39.62 21.28
C VAL A 73 -22.15 38.65 22.29
N LEU A 74 -21.74 39.16 23.46
CA LEU A 74 -21.17 38.35 24.53
C LEU A 74 -22.18 37.29 25.01
N ARG A 75 -21.81 36.01 24.89
CA ARG A 75 -22.53 34.90 25.49
C ARG A 75 -21.80 34.48 26.77
N ARG A 76 -22.42 34.70 27.92
CA ARG A 76 -21.78 34.48 29.23
C ARG A 76 -21.31 33.03 29.43
N GLU A 77 -22.04 32.08 28.88
CA GLU A 77 -21.77 30.63 28.93
C GLU A 77 -20.45 30.20 28.28
N ASP A 78 -19.87 31.01 27.38
CA ASP A 78 -18.62 30.69 26.68
C ASP A 78 -17.37 31.12 27.48
N PHE A 79 -17.54 31.83 28.61
CA PHE A 79 -16.46 32.45 29.37
C PHE A 79 -16.57 32.22 30.88
N VAL A 80 -15.42 32.11 31.53
CA VAL A 80 -15.28 32.08 33.00
C VAL A 80 -14.58 33.35 33.48
N GLU A 81 -14.82 33.76 34.72
CA GLU A 81 -14.13 34.91 35.30
C GLU A 81 -12.73 34.50 35.76
N VAL A 82 -11.76 35.41 35.69
CA VAL A 82 -10.38 35.12 36.15
C VAL A 82 -10.34 34.70 37.62
N LYS A 83 -11.30 35.13 38.45
CA LYS A 83 -11.37 34.69 39.86
C LYS A 83 -11.69 33.20 40.02
N ASP A 84 -12.35 32.61 39.02
CA ASP A 84 -12.81 31.22 39.04
C ASP A 84 -11.77 30.29 38.39
N VAL A 85 -10.66 30.83 37.84
CA VAL A 85 -9.59 30.07 37.18
C VAL A 85 -8.21 30.64 37.53
N GLU A 86 -7.38 29.82 38.17
CA GLU A 86 -5.99 30.18 38.46
C GLU A 86 -5.12 30.08 37.18
N ILE A 87 -4.78 31.23 36.58
CA ILE A 87 -3.84 31.30 35.44
C ILE A 87 -2.48 31.77 35.95
N ALA A 88 -1.52 30.85 36.04
CA ALA A 88 -0.18 31.13 36.56
C ALA A 88 0.51 32.29 35.83
N GLY A 89 0.87 33.34 36.57
CA GLY A 89 1.63 34.50 36.08
C GLY A 89 0.83 35.45 35.17
N LEU A 90 -0.50 35.40 35.20
CA LEU A 90 -1.36 36.36 34.48
C LEU A 90 -1.28 37.77 35.10
N GLU A 91 -1.35 37.84 36.43
CA GLU A 91 -1.28 39.08 37.22
C GLU A 91 0.05 39.83 37.06
N GLN A 92 1.11 39.14 36.64
CA GLN A 92 2.42 39.74 36.38
C GLN A 92 2.47 40.52 35.06
N ARG A 93 1.48 40.35 34.17
CA ARG A 93 1.46 40.93 32.82
C ARG A 93 0.26 41.83 32.55
N LEU A 94 -0.81 41.69 33.32
CA LEU A 94 -2.07 42.40 33.14
C LEU A 94 -2.55 42.96 34.48
N GLU A 95 -3.06 44.20 34.49
CA GLU A 95 -3.79 44.74 35.63
C GLU A 95 -5.20 44.12 35.62
N VAL A 96 -5.40 43.04 36.38
CA VAL A 96 -6.67 42.30 36.41
C VAL A 96 -7.53 42.79 37.57
N GLU A 97 -8.70 43.36 37.27
CA GLU A 97 -9.75 43.56 38.27
C GLU A 97 -10.59 42.26 38.43
N PRO A 98 -10.70 41.69 39.65
CA PRO A 98 -11.45 40.45 39.87
C PRO A 98 -12.93 40.56 39.47
N GLY A 99 -13.41 39.59 38.69
CA GLY A 99 -14.83 39.47 38.28
C GLY A 99 -15.22 40.24 37.02
N GLU A 100 -14.35 41.11 36.52
CA GLU A 100 -14.61 41.90 35.31
C GLU A 100 -13.77 41.44 34.10
N THR A 101 -12.76 40.62 34.34
CA THR A 101 -11.91 39.99 33.30
C THR A 101 -12.38 38.57 32.97
N LEU A 102 -12.50 38.28 31.67
CA LEU A 102 -13.06 37.02 31.16
C LEU A 102 -11.99 36.16 30.46
N VAL A 103 -12.12 34.85 30.63
CA VAL A 103 -11.28 33.83 29.98
C VAL A 103 -12.18 32.88 29.20
N PRO A 104 -11.89 32.58 27.93
CA PRO A 104 -12.68 31.63 27.15
C PRO A 104 -12.52 30.20 27.68
N ILE A 105 -13.62 29.44 27.74
CA ILE A 105 -13.61 28.03 28.16
C ILE A 105 -12.92 27.17 27.06
N PRO A 106 -11.97 26.29 27.42
CA PRO A 106 -11.32 25.40 26.45
C PRO A 106 -12.33 24.51 25.73
N GLU A 107 -12.10 24.26 24.44
CA GLU A 107 -13.00 23.43 23.62
C GLU A 107 -13.09 21.97 24.13
N LEU A 108 -12.09 21.50 24.87
CA LEU A 108 -12.04 20.18 25.51
C LEU A 108 -13.01 20.02 26.70
N GLU A 109 -13.43 21.11 27.34
CA GLU A 109 -14.40 21.09 28.44
C GLU A 109 -15.84 21.30 27.95
N LYS A 110 -16.03 21.54 26.65
CA LYS A 110 -17.37 21.58 26.07
C LYS A 110 -17.90 20.16 26.00
N ASP A 111 -18.93 19.88 26.81
CA ASP A 111 -19.59 18.58 26.85
C ASP A 111 -19.94 18.13 25.42
N PRO A 112 -19.39 17.00 24.93
CA PRO A 112 -19.69 16.55 23.59
C PRO A 112 -21.19 16.26 23.53
N SER A 113 -21.89 16.89 22.59
CA SER A 113 -23.32 16.63 22.42
C SER A 113 -23.56 15.12 22.31
N ARG A 114 -24.60 14.60 22.96
CA ARG A 114 -24.98 13.17 22.89
C ARG A 114 -25.02 12.67 21.44
N ARG A 115 -25.44 13.53 20.52
CA ARG A 115 -25.43 13.30 19.07
C ARG A 115 -24.04 12.97 18.52
N ALA A 116 -23.00 13.73 18.91
CA ALA A 116 -21.63 13.49 18.47
C ALA A 116 -21.09 12.15 19.00
N PHE A 117 -21.42 11.79 20.25
CA PHE A 117 -21.07 10.48 20.81
C PHE A 117 -21.69 9.35 19.99
N PHE A 118 -23.00 9.39 19.75
CA PHE A 118 -23.70 8.34 19.00
C PHE A 118 -23.19 8.21 17.56
N ILE A 119 -22.87 9.32 16.88
CA ILE A 119 -22.29 9.27 15.52
C ILE A 119 -20.93 8.54 15.55
N LYS A 120 -20.04 8.91 16.47
CA LYS A 120 -18.72 8.26 16.59
C LYS A 120 -18.84 6.77 16.92
N PHE A 121 -19.74 6.42 17.83
CA PHE A 121 -19.98 5.04 18.24
C PHE A 121 -20.57 4.19 17.09
N SER A 122 -21.57 4.70 16.37
CA SER A 122 -22.14 4.02 15.20
C SER A 122 -21.09 3.80 14.11
N ASN A 123 -20.23 4.79 13.85
CA ASN A 123 -19.14 4.64 12.89
C ASN A 123 -18.16 3.54 13.32
N ALA A 124 -17.81 3.46 14.61
CA ALA A 124 -16.93 2.42 15.12
C ALA A 124 -17.52 1.01 14.93
N ILE A 125 -18.81 0.82 15.24
CA ILE A 125 -19.51 -0.44 14.97
C ILE A 125 -19.52 -0.76 13.48
N GLY A 126 -19.80 0.24 12.63
CA GLY A 126 -19.80 0.09 11.18
C GLY A 126 -18.46 -0.42 10.64
N VAL A 127 -17.33 0.08 11.16
CA VAL A 127 -15.99 -0.41 10.79
C VAL A 127 -15.81 -1.88 11.19
N VAL A 128 -16.20 -2.26 12.41
CA VAL A 128 -16.06 -3.65 12.89
C VAL A 128 -16.89 -4.61 12.05
N LEU A 129 -18.11 -4.23 11.65
CA LEU A 129 -18.96 -5.04 10.79
C LEU A 129 -18.46 -5.11 9.34
N ALA A 130 -17.81 -4.06 8.85
CA ALA A 130 -17.25 -4.04 7.50
C ALA A 130 -15.98 -4.89 7.36
N LEU A 131 -15.17 -5.04 8.42
CA LEU A 131 -13.90 -5.76 8.37
C LEU A 131 -14.03 -7.22 7.88
N PRO A 132 -14.96 -8.05 8.37
CA PRO A 132 -15.16 -9.42 7.86
C PRO A 132 -15.56 -9.49 6.39
N LEU A 133 -16.19 -8.45 5.83
CA LEU A 133 -16.57 -8.41 4.41
C LEU A 133 -15.38 -8.02 3.52
N VAL A 134 -14.53 -7.10 4.00
CA VAL A 134 -13.34 -6.65 3.27
C VAL A 134 -12.22 -7.69 3.34
N TYR A 135 -12.08 -8.40 4.46
CA TYR A 135 -11.01 -9.39 4.67
C TYR A 135 -10.90 -10.48 3.57
N PRO A 136 -11.97 -11.20 3.15
CA PRO A 136 -11.85 -12.22 2.12
C PRO A 136 -11.46 -11.63 0.75
N ILE A 137 -11.93 -10.42 0.42
CA ILE A 137 -11.56 -9.73 -0.82
C ILE A 137 -10.07 -9.37 -0.78
N LEU A 138 -9.61 -8.76 0.33
CA LEU A 138 -8.20 -8.41 0.49
C LEU A 138 -7.31 -9.65 0.49
N ARG A 139 -7.74 -10.74 1.14
CA ARG A 139 -7.03 -12.02 1.13
C ARG A 139 -6.97 -12.61 -0.28
N TYR A 140 -8.07 -12.57 -1.04
CA TYR A 140 -8.10 -13.06 -2.42
C TYR A 140 -7.14 -12.26 -3.33
N LEU A 141 -7.14 -10.92 -3.21
CA LEU A 141 -6.25 -10.06 -3.98
C LEU A 141 -4.78 -10.21 -3.60
N THR A 142 -4.49 -10.50 -2.33
CA THR A 142 -3.11 -10.65 -1.83
C THR A 142 -2.59 -12.08 -1.89
N GLN A 143 -3.44 -13.10 -2.05
CA GLN A 143 -3.07 -14.51 -2.10
C GLN A 143 -1.97 -14.84 -3.13
N PRO A 144 -1.97 -14.29 -4.36
CA PRO A 144 -0.91 -14.55 -5.34
C PRO A 144 0.49 -14.14 -4.87
N MET A 145 0.59 -13.19 -3.93
CA MET A 145 1.86 -12.70 -3.42
C MET A 145 2.47 -13.61 -2.36
N TYR A 146 1.67 -14.43 -1.69
CA TYR A 146 2.08 -15.24 -0.54
C TYR A 146 1.90 -16.75 -0.76
N ARG A 147 1.50 -17.16 -1.96
CA ARG A 147 1.33 -18.58 -2.26
C ARG A 147 2.72 -19.21 -2.39
N PRO A 148 3.05 -20.25 -1.59
CA PRO A 148 4.33 -20.94 -1.72
C PRO A 148 4.39 -21.65 -3.07
N PHE A 149 5.60 -21.84 -3.59
CA PHE A 149 5.78 -22.62 -4.81
C PHE A 149 5.34 -24.08 -4.59
N ASP A 150 4.57 -24.61 -5.55
CA ASP A 150 4.21 -26.03 -5.57
C ASP A 150 5.42 -26.87 -5.96
N ASN A 151 6.06 -27.49 -4.97
CA ASN A 151 7.21 -28.38 -5.12
C ASN A 151 6.80 -29.87 -5.12
N SER A 152 5.53 -30.17 -5.41
CA SER A 152 5.06 -31.56 -5.49
C SER A 152 5.61 -32.28 -6.73
N TRP A 153 6.01 -33.54 -6.53
CA TRP A 153 6.47 -34.42 -7.59
C TRP A 153 5.27 -35.01 -8.33
N ILE A 154 5.29 -34.90 -9.65
CA ILE A 154 4.26 -35.41 -10.54
C ILE A 154 4.89 -36.42 -11.49
N LYS A 155 4.35 -37.62 -11.49
CA LYS A 155 4.69 -38.65 -12.48
C LYS A 155 4.18 -38.24 -13.85
N ILE A 156 5.09 -38.15 -14.82
CA ILE A 156 4.74 -37.79 -16.20
C ILE A 156 4.87 -38.97 -17.17
N ALA A 157 5.83 -39.87 -16.97
CA ALA A 157 6.11 -40.96 -17.90
C ALA A 157 6.86 -42.12 -17.23
N LYS A 158 7.00 -43.24 -17.95
CA LYS A 158 7.90 -44.34 -17.57
C LYS A 158 9.17 -44.28 -18.40
N ALA A 159 10.33 -44.55 -17.80
CA ALA A 159 11.62 -44.58 -18.49
C ALA A 159 11.64 -45.58 -19.67
N SER A 160 10.93 -46.70 -19.55
CA SER A 160 10.78 -47.70 -20.61
C SER A 160 10.04 -47.20 -21.86
N GLN A 161 9.49 -45.99 -21.84
CA GLN A 161 8.87 -45.35 -23.01
C GLN A 161 9.90 -44.60 -23.87
N PHE A 162 11.18 -44.59 -23.49
CA PHE A 162 12.23 -43.80 -24.13
C PHE A 162 13.42 -44.69 -24.48
N ASP A 163 13.30 -45.46 -25.56
CA ASP A 163 14.33 -46.43 -25.96
C ASP A 163 15.47 -45.80 -26.77
N GLN A 164 15.24 -44.62 -27.38
CA GLN A 164 16.21 -43.93 -28.23
C GLN A 164 16.81 -42.74 -27.51
N GLU A 165 18.13 -42.66 -27.53
CA GLU A 165 18.87 -41.50 -27.00
C GLU A 165 18.73 -40.29 -27.94
N ASP A 166 18.71 -39.10 -27.34
CA ASP A 166 18.66 -37.80 -28.02
C ASP A 166 17.44 -37.61 -28.95
N LEU A 167 16.40 -38.42 -28.77
CA LEU A 167 15.12 -38.27 -29.45
C LEU A 167 14.05 -37.79 -28.45
N PRO A 168 13.68 -36.50 -28.46
CA PRO A 168 12.70 -35.96 -27.55
C PRO A 168 11.29 -36.45 -27.87
N ARG A 169 10.51 -36.80 -26.84
CA ARG A 169 9.07 -37.09 -26.97
C ARG A 169 8.26 -36.12 -26.12
N GLN A 170 7.17 -35.61 -26.70
CA GLN A 170 6.23 -34.76 -25.96
C GLN A 170 5.32 -35.63 -25.11
N VAL A 171 5.37 -35.43 -23.80
CA VAL A 171 4.51 -36.09 -22.83
C VAL A 171 3.42 -35.13 -22.42
N LYS A 172 2.17 -35.57 -22.52
CA LYS A 172 1.00 -34.84 -22.02
C LYS A 172 0.55 -35.46 -20.71
N PHE A 173 0.28 -34.62 -19.73
CA PHE A 173 -0.23 -35.04 -18.42
C PHE A 173 -1.21 -34.01 -17.89
N LYS A 174 -2.04 -34.45 -16.95
CA LYS A 174 -3.05 -33.61 -16.33
C LYS A 174 -2.55 -33.10 -14.99
N LYS A 175 -2.66 -31.80 -14.75
CA LYS A 175 -2.36 -31.18 -13.47
C LYS A 175 -3.63 -30.62 -12.86
N GLN A 176 -3.94 -31.05 -11.64
CA GLN A 176 -5.03 -30.46 -10.86
C GLN A 176 -4.50 -29.21 -10.16
N ILE A 177 -5.21 -28.09 -10.34
CA ILE A 177 -4.93 -26.83 -9.67
C ILE A 177 -6.17 -26.48 -8.85
N VAL A 178 -5.95 -26.28 -7.54
CA VAL A 178 -6.97 -25.78 -6.62
C VAL A 178 -6.82 -24.27 -6.50
N GLU A 179 -7.85 -23.53 -6.90
CA GLU A 179 -7.95 -22.07 -6.78
C GLU A 179 -9.14 -21.71 -5.87
N GLY A 180 -8.84 -21.44 -4.60
CA GLY A 180 -9.88 -21.21 -3.59
C GLY A 180 -10.67 -22.49 -3.33
N TYR A 181 -11.93 -22.52 -3.78
CA TYR A 181 -12.81 -23.70 -3.69
C TYR A 181 -13.01 -24.40 -5.04
N LEU A 182 -12.34 -23.91 -6.09
CA LEU A 182 -12.50 -24.42 -7.44
C LEU A 182 -11.34 -25.37 -7.77
N GLU A 183 -11.68 -26.61 -8.11
CA GLU A 183 -10.73 -27.57 -8.64
C GLU A 183 -10.82 -27.57 -10.17
N ARG A 184 -9.70 -27.32 -10.84
CA ARG A 184 -9.60 -27.38 -12.30
C ARG A 184 -8.49 -28.33 -12.70
N GLU A 185 -8.76 -29.09 -13.75
CA GLU A 185 -7.80 -29.98 -14.37
C GLU A 185 -7.27 -29.33 -15.65
N PHE A 186 -5.95 -29.18 -15.78
CA PHE A 186 -5.30 -28.60 -16.94
C PHE A 186 -4.44 -29.63 -17.65
N ASP A 187 -4.60 -29.72 -18.96
CA ASP A 187 -3.69 -30.49 -19.81
C ASP A 187 -2.38 -29.70 -20.00
N LYS A 188 -1.29 -30.23 -19.46
CA LYS A 188 0.06 -29.71 -19.66
C LYS A 188 0.86 -30.67 -20.54
N SER A 189 1.91 -30.12 -21.17
CA SER A 189 2.82 -30.92 -21.97
C SER A 189 4.26 -30.50 -21.73
N HIS A 190 5.15 -31.48 -21.65
CA HIS A 190 6.59 -31.29 -21.49
C HIS A 190 7.34 -32.18 -22.48
N TRP A 191 8.58 -31.82 -22.79
CA TRP A 191 9.44 -32.62 -23.67
C TRP A 191 10.41 -33.42 -22.82
N VAL A 192 10.40 -34.74 -22.95
CA VAL A 192 11.30 -35.63 -22.22
C VAL A 192 12.31 -36.20 -23.20
N VAL A 193 13.59 -36.17 -22.82
CA VAL A 193 14.71 -36.66 -23.61
C VAL A 193 15.53 -37.60 -22.75
N LYS A 194 15.79 -38.81 -23.26
CA LYS A 194 16.86 -39.65 -22.74
C LYS A 194 18.17 -39.11 -23.32
N ALA A 195 18.94 -38.38 -22.52
CA ALA A 195 20.11 -37.65 -23.00
C ALA A 195 21.35 -38.56 -23.02
N SER A 196 22.02 -38.63 -24.16
CA SER A 196 23.33 -39.27 -24.26
C SER A 196 24.36 -38.51 -23.42
N GLU A 197 25.52 -39.13 -23.15
CA GLU A 197 26.63 -38.47 -22.45
C GLU A 197 27.02 -37.14 -23.11
N SER A 198 27.07 -37.10 -24.44
CA SER A 198 27.38 -35.88 -25.19
C SER A 198 26.33 -34.77 -25.01
N LEU A 199 25.04 -35.14 -25.00
CA LEU A 199 23.97 -34.19 -24.81
C LEU A 199 23.89 -33.69 -23.37
N ARG A 200 24.15 -34.56 -22.38
CA ARG A 200 24.27 -34.16 -20.97
C ARG A 200 25.41 -33.18 -20.77
N GLU A 201 26.58 -33.43 -21.33
CA GLU A 201 27.69 -32.49 -21.24
C GLU A 201 27.34 -31.13 -21.86
N GLN A 202 26.65 -31.11 -23.00
CA GLN A 202 26.14 -29.88 -23.60
C GLN A 202 25.14 -29.15 -22.69
N ILE A 203 24.26 -29.90 -22.01
CA ILE A 203 23.18 -29.33 -21.20
C ILE A 203 23.70 -28.81 -19.86
N TYR A 204 24.48 -29.61 -19.15
CA TYR A 204 24.93 -29.35 -17.78
C TYR A 204 26.28 -28.64 -17.73
N GLN A 205 27.15 -28.81 -18.75
CA GLN A 205 28.50 -28.23 -18.79
C GLN A 205 29.30 -28.57 -17.51
N GLY A 206 29.18 -29.82 -17.07
CA GLY A 206 29.78 -30.33 -15.84
C GLY A 206 29.22 -29.75 -14.53
N LYS A 207 28.15 -28.95 -14.55
CA LYS A 207 27.55 -28.34 -13.35
C LYS A 207 26.10 -28.75 -13.15
N PRO A 208 25.65 -28.95 -11.89
CA PRO A 208 24.25 -29.20 -11.63
C PRO A 208 23.40 -27.98 -12.02
N ILE A 209 22.17 -28.23 -12.47
CA ILE A 209 21.16 -27.19 -12.66
C ILE A 209 20.36 -27.10 -11.36
N GLU A 210 20.64 -26.08 -10.56
CA GLU A 210 19.99 -25.83 -9.28
C GLU A 210 18.64 -25.10 -9.45
N PHE A 211 17.68 -25.44 -8.58
CA PHE A 211 16.36 -24.84 -8.54
C PHE A 211 16.09 -24.25 -7.16
N GLU A 212 15.78 -22.96 -7.14
CA GLU A 212 15.56 -22.19 -5.92
C GLU A 212 14.06 -22.00 -5.62
N ASP A 213 13.75 -21.92 -4.33
CA ASP A 213 12.44 -21.51 -3.80
C ASP A 213 12.34 -19.97 -3.72
N HIS A 214 11.23 -19.42 -3.23
CA HIS A 214 11.02 -17.97 -3.11
C HIS A 214 12.09 -17.29 -2.25
N ASP A 215 12.60 -17.99 -1.23
CA ASP A 215 13.62 -17.48 -0.31
C ASP A 215 15.06 -17.60 -0.86
N GLY A 216 15.24 -18.00 -2.12
CA GLY A 216 16.56 -18.25 -2.72
C GLY A 216 17.24 -19.53 -2.22
N LYS A 217 16.53 -20.36 -1.46
CA LYS A 217 17.02 -21.66 -1.00
C LYS A 217 16.89 -22.68 -2.12
N VAL A 218 17.99 -23.36 -2.45
CA VAL A 218 17.98 -24.49 -3.38
C VAL A 218 17.18 -25.64 -2.76
N PHE A 219 16.12 -26.07 -3.44
CA PHE A 219 15.29 -27.22 -3.00
C PHE A 219 15.60 -28.49 -3.80
N TRP A 220 16.14 -28.35 -5.01
CA TRP A 220 16.51 -29.46 -5.88
C TRP A 220 17.62 -29.05 -6.84
N ALA A 221 18.41 -30.01 -7.30
CA ALA A 221 19.36 -29.84 -8.37
C ALA A 221 19.30 -31.05 -9.31
N ASN A 222 19.26 -30.80 -10.62
CA ASN A 222 19.48 -31.87 -11.58
C ASN A 222 20.99 -32.04 -11.74
N GLU A 223 21.51 -33.20 -11.34
CA GLU A 223 22.93 -33.52 -11.46
C GLU A 223 23.34 -33.78 -12.92
N PRO A 224 24.61 -33.53 -13.30
CA PRO A 224 25.09 -33.73 -14.67
C PRO A 224 24.92 -35.15 -15.24
N ASP A 225 24.86 -36.16 -14.37
CA ASP A 225 24.67 -37.56 -14.72
C ASP A 225 23.18 -37.95 -14.91
N THR A 226 22.25 -37.03 -14.63
CA THR A 226 20.80 -37.26 -14.81
C THR A 226 20.49 -37.66 -16.26
N GLU A 227 20.06 -38.90 -16.46
CA GLU A 227 19.83 -39.50 -17.78
C GLU A 227 18.62 -38.89 -18.52
N PHE A 228 17.56 -38.56 -17.79
CA PHE A 228 16.34 -38.02 -18.36
C PHE A 228 16.26 -36.51 -18.14
N VAL A 229 16.39 -35.75 -19.22
CA VAL A 229 16.22 -34.30 -19.20
C VAL A 229 14.82 -33.96 -19.65
N VAL A 230 14.10 -33.19 -18.84
CA VAL A 230 12.76 -32.70 -19.17
C VAL A 230 12.81 -31.20 -19.43
N PHE A 231 12.33 -30.78 -20.60
CA PHE A 231 12.15 -29.38 -20.96
C PHE A 231 10.69 -28.94 -20.80
N SER A 232 10.47 -27.70 -20.39
CA SER A 232 9.15 -27.06 -20.38
C SER A 232 8.53 -27.12 -21.76
N GLY A 233 7.23 -27.42 -21.88
CA GLY A 233 6.52 -27.30 -23.16
C GLY A 233 6.35 -25.85 -23.65
N LYS A 234 6.76 -24.84 -22.86
CA LYS A 234 6.63 -23.42 -23.17
C LYS A 234 7.96 -22.85 -23.66
N CYS A 235 7.90 -22.11 -24.77
CA CYS A 235 9.03 -21.38 -25.32
C CYS A 235 9.40 -20.17 -24.42
N PRO A 236 10.68 -19.99 -24.02
CA PRO A 236 11.13 -18.86 -23.17
C PRO A 236 10.88 -17.46 -23.74
N HIS A 237 10.52 -17.33 -25.02
CA HIS A 237 10.20 -16.03 -25.62
C HIS A 237 8.90 -15.44 -25.06
N LEU A 238 7.76 -16.08 -25.35
CA LEU A 238 6.42 -15.61 -24.96
C LEU A 238 5.50 -16.77 -24.49
N GLY A 239 6.05 -17.93 -24.17
CA GLY A 239 5.31 -19.05 -23.61
C GLY A 239 4.55 -19.94 -24.61
N CYS A 240 4.72 -19.74 -25.91
CA CYS A 240 4.11 -20.60 -26.93
C CYS A 240 4.58 -22.06 -26.84
N ALA A 241 3.70 -22.99 -27.21
CA ALA A 241 4.11 -24.38 -27.47
C ALA A 241 5.04 -24.45 -28.70
N TYR A 242 6.01 -25.35 -28.64
CA TYR A 242 6.95 -25.62 -29.73
C TYR A 242 7.00 -27.11 -30.06
N ARG A 243 7.56 -27.45 -31.22
CA ARG A 243 7.63 -28.83 -31.71
C ARG A 243 9.05 -29.27 -32.01
N TRP A 244 9.30 -30.57 -31.90
CA TRP A 244 10.50 -31.18 -32.46
C TRP A 244 10.41 -31.26 -34.00
N LYS A 245 11.52 -30.99 -34.69
CA LYS A 245 11.70 -31.19 -36.12
C LYS A 245 13.00 -31.94 -36.36
N GLU A 246 12.92 -33.11 -36.97
CA GLU A 246 14.12 -33.89 -37.30
C GLU A 246 14.89 -33.35 -38.51
N ASN A 247 14.16 -32.77 -39.46
CA ASN A 247 14.69 -32.35 -40.76
C ASN A 247 14.46 -30.85 -41.00
N HIS A 248 14.97 -30.00 -40.11
CA HIS A 248 14.99 -28.55 -40.36
C HIS A 248 16.02 -28.20 -41.44
N LYS A 249 15.58 -27.48 -42.48
CA LYS A 249 16.38 -27.18 -43.68
C LYS A 249 17.79 -26.68 -43.41
N LYS A 250 17.98 -25.87 -42.36
CA LYS A 250 19.27 -25.24 -42.02
C LYS A 250 20.02 -25.92 -40.87
N PHE A 251 19.31 -26.60 -39.97
CA PHE A 251 19.85 -26.99 -38.66
C PHE A 251 19.64 -28.47 -38.32
N GLY A 252 19.01 -29.27 -39.19
CA GLY A 252 18.74 -30.67 -38.93
C GLY A 252 17.73 -30.85 -37.78
N ARG A 253 18.16 -31.54 -36.72
CA ARG A 253 17.32 -31.86 -35.55
C ARG A 253 17.25 -30.68 -34.59
N VAL A 254 16.06 -30.10 -34.42
CA VAL A 254 15.84 -28.90 -33.61
C VAL A 254 14.48 -28.88 -32.93
N PHE A 255 14.38 -28.17 -31.81
CA PHE A 255 13.10 -27.65 -31.34
C PHE A 255 12.78 -26.36 -32.09
N TRP A 256 11.56 -26.26 -32.61
CA TRP A 256 11.10 -25.15 -33.43
C TRP A 256 9.80 -24.57 -32.88
N CYS A 257 9.84 -23.29 -32.52
CA CYS A 257 8.68 -22.52 -32.07
C CYS A 257 8.06 -21.75 -33.26
N PRO A 258 6.79 -22.01 -33.62
CA PRO A 258 6.15 -21.36 -34.76
C PRO A 258 5.82 -19.89 -34.55
N CYS A 259 5.67 -19.42 -33.30
CA CYS A 259 5.10 -18.09 -33.04
C CYS A 259 5.99 -16.94 -33.53
N HIS A 260 7.28 -16.99 -33.22
CA HIS A 260 8.25 -15.97 -33.61
C HIS A 260 9.56 -16.62 -34.12
N LEU A 261 9.44 -17.86 -34.59
CA LEU A 261 10.51 -18.61 -35.26
C LEU A 261 11.78 -18.84 -34.43
N SER A 262 11.66 -18.90 -33.10
CA SER A 262 12.78 -19.33 -32.24
C SER A 262 13.13 -20.79 -32.51
N ILE A 263 14.42 -21.05 -32.70
CA ILE A 263 14.97 -22.37 -33.00
C ILE A 263 15.97 -22.73 -31.91
N TYR A 264 15.90 -23.96 -31.42
CA TYR A 264 16.80 -24.48 -30.42
C TYR A 264 17.41 -25.80 -30.87
N ASP A 265 18.64 -26.05 -30.47
CA ASP A 265 19.29 -27.34 -30.67
C ASP A 265 18.68 -28.43 -29.77
N PRO A 266 19.09 -29.71 -29.90
CA PRO A 266 18.60 -30.79 -29.05
C PRO A 266 18.82 -30.59 -27.55
N GLY A 267 19.83 -29.80 -27.16
CA GLY A 267 20.11 -29.42 -25.76
C GLY A 267 19.35 -28.18 -25.29
N GLY A 268 18.47 -27.65 -26.14
CA GLY A 268 17.63 -26.49 -25.87
C GLY A 268 18.33 -25.15 -25.97
N LYS A 269 19.60 -25.07 -26.41
CA LYS A 269 20.29 -23.80 -26.64
C LYS A 269 19.70 -23.08 -27.85
N VAL A 270 19.56 -21.76 -27.76
CA VAL A 270 19.06 -20.93 -28.87
C VAL A 270 20.04 -20.97 -30.04
N LEU A 271 19.54 -21.34 -31.21
CA LEU A 271 20.25 -21.29 -32.48
C LEU A 271 19.84 -20.06 -33.31
N ASP A 272 18.57 -19.69 -33.26
CA ASP A 272 18.02 -18.58 -34.06
C ASP A 272 16.73 -18.03 -33.42
N GLY A 273 16.33 -16.82 -33.81
CA GLY A 273 15.11 -16.13 -33.38
C GLY A 273 15.22 -15.36 -32.05
N PRO A 274 14.10 -14.79 -31.57
CA PRO A 274 14.11 -13.76 -30.51
C PRO A 274 14.12 -14.31 -29.07
N ALA A 275 14.29 -15.62 -28.89
CA ALA A 275 14.25 -16.20 -27.55
C ALA A 275 15.45 -15.72 -26.73
N PRO A 276 15.23 -15.16 -25.53
CA PRO A 276 16.30 -14.52 -24.76
C PRO A 276 17.22 -15.53 -24.06
N ARG A 277 16.85 -16.81 -24.01
CA ARG A 277 17.58 -17.88 -23.32
C ARG A 277 17.20 -19.26 -23.83
N ARG A 278 17.96 -20.26 -23.40
CA ARG A 278 17.71 -21.69 -23.67
C ARG A 278 16.37 -22.17 -23.10
N LEU A 279 15.87 -23.29 -23.62
CA LEU A 279 14.68 -23.98 -23.11
C LEU A 279 14.80 -24.26 -21.60
N ASP A 280 13.70 -24.05 -20.89
CA ASP A 280 13.59 -24.31 -19.45
C ASP A 280 13.73 -25.80 -19.15
N VAL A 281 14.70 -26.18 -18.32
CA VAL A 281 14.83 -27.54 -17.78
C VAL A 281 13.97 -27.65 -16.53
N MET A 282 13.22 -28.74 -16.37
CA MET A 282 12.40 -29.00 -15.19
C MET A 282 13.20 -29.75 -14.12
N PRO A 283 12.95 -29.50 -12.82
CA PRO A 283 13.42 -30.40 -11.76
C PRO A 283 12.90 -31.80 -12.04
N THR A 284 13.82 -32.75 -12.22
CA THR A 284 13.50 -34.10 -12.70
C THR A 284 14.17 -35.12 -11.81
N ARG A 285 13.48 -36.24 -11.56
CA ARG A 285 14.07 -37.43 -10.94
C ARG A 285 13.54 -38.71 -11.58
N LEU A 286 14.37 -39.74 -11.53
CA LEU A 286 13.97 -41.11 -11.84
C LEU A 286 13.74 -41.87 -10.54
N THR A 287 12.55 -42.46 -10.37
CA THR A 287 12.26 -43.28 -9.20
C THR A 287 12.85 -44.70 -9.37
N PRO A 288 13.07 -45.45 -8.29
CA PRO A 288 13.54 -46.85 -8.37
C PRO A 288 12.63 -47.78 -9.17
N VAL A 289 11.36 -47.41 -9.35
CA VAL A 289 10.36 -48.17 -10.12
C VAL A 289 10.43 -47.85 -11.62
N GLY A 290 11.30 -46.91 -12.01
CA GLY A 290 11.48 -46.47 -13.40
C GLY A 290 10.46 -45.42 -13.84
N ASP A 291 9.84 -44.70 -12.91
CA ASP A 291 8.96 -43.58 -13.23
C ASP A 291 9.76 -42.27 -13.31
N ILE A 292 9.49 -41.48 -14.35
CA ILE A 292 10.02 -40.13 -14.51
C ILE A 292 9.04 -39.18 -13.84
N GLU A 293 9.52 -38.50 -12.82
CA GLU A 293 8.77 -37.48 -12.08
C GLU A 293 9.41 -36.11 -12.26
N ILE A 294 8.57 -35.08 -12.29
CA ILE A 294 9.01 -33.69 -12.33
C ILE A 294 8.32 -32.88 -11.25
N ILE A 295 8.94 -31.75 -10.90
CA ILE A 295 8.22 -30.63 -10.30
C ILE A 295 7.84 -29.69 -11.44
N ASP A 296 6.54 -29.57 -11.71
CA ASP A 296 6.01 -28.71 -12.79
C ASP A 296 6.13 -27.23 -12.40
N ALA A 297 7.33 -26.68 -12.57
CA ALA A 297 7.66 -25.29 -12.32
C ALA A 297 7.37 -24.44 -13.56
N GLU A 298 6.73 -23.29 -13.36
CA GLU A 298 6.52 -22.29 -14.41
C GLU A 298 7.59 -21.21 -14.35
N PHE A 299 8.07 -20.77 -15.51
CA PHE A 299 9.14 -19.79 -15.62
C PHE A 299 8.67 -18.56 -16.42
N LYS A 300 9.09 -17.37 -15.99
CA LYS A 300 8.75 -16.12 -16.65
C LYS A 300 9.34 -16.07 -18.06
N ALA A 301 8.48 -15.86 -19.05
CA ALA A 301 8.88 -15.65 -20.44
C ALA A 301 9.51 -14.26 -20.65
N GLY A 302 10.33 -14.11 -21.69
CA GLY A 302 10.95 -12.83 -22.07
C GLY A 302 12.13 -12.41 -21.18
N LYS A 303 12.63 -13.29 -20.31
CA LYS A 303 13.77 -13.03 -19.41
C LYS A 303 15.00 -13.82 -19.85
N THR A 304 16.18 -13.24 -19.65
CA THR A 304 17.49 -13.84 -20.00
C THR A 304 17.92 -14.94 -19.04
N HIS A 305 17.35 -14.98 -17.83
CA HIS A 305 17.58 -16.01 -16.82
C HIS A 305 16.26 -16.70 -16.44
N MET A 306 16.35 -17.93 -15.92
CA MET A 306 15.20 -18.67 -15.43
C MET A 306 14.71 -18.03 -14.13
N ILE A 307 13.47 -17.51 -14.15
CA ILE A 307 12.82 -16.93 -12.97
C ILE A 307 11.51 -17.68 -12.79
N ARG A 308 11.40 -18.44 -11.70
CA ARG A 308 10.20 -19.20 -11.38
C ARG A 308 9.03 -18.27 -11.02
N ILE A 309 7.82 -18.63 -11.41
CA ILE A 309 6.57 -17.95 -11.07
C ILE A 309 5.60 -18.91 -10.37
N VAL A 310 4.75 -18.34 -9.52
CA VAL A 310 3.74 -19.04 -8.71
C VAL A 310 2.46 -19.24 -9.50
#